data_AF-Q140R3-F1
#
_entry.id   AF-Q140R3-F1
#
_cell.length_a   1.000
_cell.length_b   1.000
_cell.length_c   1.000
_cell.angle_alpha   90.00
_cell.angle_beta   90.00
_cell.angle_gamma   90.00
#
_symmetry.space_group_name_H-M   'P 1'
#
loop_
_entity.id
_entity.type
_entity.pdbx_description
1 polymer ?
#
loop_
_entity_poly.entity_id
_entity_poly.type
_entity_poly.pdbx_seq_one_letter_code
_entity_poly.pdbx_strand_id
1 'polypeptide(L)'
;MPRAGSVSSGGAQPEPVNNKAANNMNRKKTACAQRLNASHVVEAELDHLDWATKQPAQRMLDAVYWRRRVLAVKCRFELTELQVMRLEKILQRLGHSAE
;
A
#
# COMPACT_ATOMS: atom_id res chain seq x y z
N MET A 1 -44.67 18.65 -64.83
CA MET A 1 -43.85 17.79 -63.96
C MET A 1 -43.00 18.67 -63.03
N PRO A 2 -42.76 18.27 -61.76
CA PRO A 2 -42.78 19.15 -60.59
C PRO A 2 -41.37 19.59 -60.12
N ARG A 3 -41.25 20.69 -59.33
CA ARG A 3 -40.86 20.74 -57.89
C ARG A 3 -39.65 21.69 -57.72
N ALA A 4 -39.80 22.88 -57.13
CA ALA A 4 -39.86 23.27 -55.71
C ALA A 4 -38.50 23.33 -54.97
N GLY A 5 -38.31 24.40 -54.17
CA GLY A 5 -37.27 24.58 -53.13
C GLY A 5 -36.10 25.46 -53.59
N SER A 6 -35.87 26.70 -53.16
CA SER A 6 -35.77 27.28 -51.82
C SER A 6 -34.79 26.59 -50.87
N VAL A 7 -33.81 27.39 -50.42
CA VAL A 7 -33.22 27.48 -49.07
C VAL A 7 -31.72 27.14 -48.89
N SER A 8 -31.09 28.14 -48.26
CA SER A 8 -29.90 28.30 -47.42
C SER A 8 -29.02 27.14 -46.95
N SER A 9 -27.83 27.61 -46.54
CA SER A 9 -27.10 27.24 -45.31
C SER A 9 -26.05 26.13 -45.41
N GLY A 10 -24.79 26.58 -45.31
CA GLY A 10 -23.86 26.17 -44.27
C GLY A 10 -23.73 24.68 -44.00
N GLY A 11 -22.68 24.07 -44.57
CA GLY A 11 -22.21 22.74 -44.19
C GLY A 11 -20.69 22.74 -44.08
N ALA A 12 -20.17 23.17 -42.93
CA ALA A 12 -18.80 22.88 -42.52
C ALA A 12 -18.72 21.41 -42.05
N GLN A 13 -17.72 20.68 -42.54
CA GLN A 13 -17.33 19.33 -42.15
C GLN A 13 -15.82 19.18 -42.44
N PRO A 14 -15.08 18.28 -41.77
CA PRO A 14 -14.93 18.11 -40.33
C PRO A 14 -13.45 18.22 -39.91
N GLU A 15 -13.22 18.49 -38.63
CA GLU A 15 -11.93 18.26 -37.97
C GLU A 15 -11.43 16.82 -38.16
N PRO A 16 -10.10 16.62 -38.24
CA PRO A 16 -9.52 15.53 -37.46
C PRO A 16 -8.38 16.06 -36.57
N VAL A 17 -8.75 16.13 -35.30
CA VAL A 17 -7.95 15.99 -34.09
C VAL A 17 -6.56 15.33 -34.30
N ASN A 18 -5.49 15.99 -33.86
CA ASN A 18 -4.30 15.29 -33.35
C ASN A 18 -3.61 16.10 -32.26
N ASN A 19 -4.27 16.18 -31.11
CA ASN A 19 -3.64 16.48 -29.82
C ASN A 19 -2.58 15.41 -29.47
N LYS A 20 -1.41 15.52 -30.10
CA LYS A 20 -0.23 14.73 -29.80
C LYS A 20 0.55 15.39 -28.68
N ALA A 21 0.22 15.00 -27.46
CA ALA A 21 1.19 14.73 -26.38
C ALA A 21 0.43 14.30 -25.12
N ALA A 22 -0.23 13.13 -25.20
CA ALA A 22 -0.43 12.34 -24.00
C ALA A 22 0.95 11.83 -23.55
N ASN A 23 1.75 12.68 -22.90
CA ASN A 23 2.87 12.22 -22.10
C ASN A 23 2.29 11.61 -20.82
N ASN A 24 1.68 10.44 -21.02
CA ASN A 24 1.27 9.53 -19.97
C ASN A 24 2.56 8.97 -19.37
N MET A 25 3.22 9.79 -18.57
CA MET A 25 4.27 9.37 -17.64
C MET A 25 3.59 8.39 -16.70
N ASN A 26 3.65 7.13 -17.11
CA ASN A 26 3.45 5.91 -16.37
C ASN A 26 3.70 6.15 -14.88
N ARG A 27 2.65 6.59 -14.18
CA ARG A 27 2.61 6.50 -12.73
C ARG A 27 2.48 5.01 -12.46
N LYS A 28 3.63 4.34 -12.44
CA LYS A 28 3.87 3.22 -11.53
C LYS A 28 3.62 3.77 -10.13
N LYS A 29 2.35 3.99 -9.79
CA LYS A 29 1.89 3.85 -8.43
C LYS A 29 2.17 2.38 -8.17
N THR A 30 3.39 2.08 -7.70
CA THR A 30 3.62 0.89 -6.89
C THR A 30 2.41 0.82 -6.00
N ALA A 31 1.58 -0.21 -6.20
CA ALA A 31 0.39 -0.42 -5.43
C ALA A 31 0.85 -0.44 -3.98
N CYS A 32 0.77 0.73 -3.32
CA CYS A 32 0.98 0.85 -1.91
C CYS A 32 -0.21 0.07 -1.38
N ALA A 33 0.05 -1.20 -1.05
CA ALA A 33 -0.96 -2.13 -0.58
C ALA A 33 -1.80 -1.36 0.43
N GLN A 34 -3.09 -1.21 0.12
CA GLN A 34 -3.98 -0.33 0.84
C GLN A 34 -3.89 -0.72 2.32
N ARG A 35 -3.24 0.13 3.11
CA ARG A 35 -2.93 -0.18 4.51
C ARG A 35 -4.25 -0.27 5.24
N LEU A 36 -4.47 -1.38 5.94
CA LEU A 36 -5.73 -1.61 6.62
C LEU A 36 -5.70 -0.91 7.97
N ASN A 37 -6.78 -0.19 8.27
CA ASN A 37 -7.04 0.36 9.60
C ASN A 37 -7.75 -0.72 10.42
N ALA A 38 -6.97 -1.55 11.11
CA ALA A 38 -7.48 -2.68 11.91
C ALA A 38 -6.74 -2.75 13.26
N SER A 39 -6.87 -1.68 14.05
CA SER A 39 -6.11 -1.51 15.30
C SER A 39 -6.19 -2.72 16.24
N HIS A 40 -7.38 -3.31 16.41
CA HIS A 40 -7.57 -4.54 17.21
C HIS A 40 -6.75 -5.75 16.73
N VAL A 41 -6.65 -5.96 15.41
CA VAL A 41 -5.83 -7.03 14.81
C VAL A 41 -4.34 -6.73 15.05
N VAL A 42 -3.95 -5.47 14.92
CA VAL A 42 -2.58 -5.03 15.18
C VAL A 42 -2.20 -5.29 16.64
N GLU A 43 -3.04 -4.92 17.60
CA GLU A 43 -2.77 -5.18 19.03
C GLU A 43 -2.64 -6.68 19.31
N ALA A 44 -3.53 -7.52 18.75
CA ALA A 44 -3.45 -8.97 18.92
C ALA A 44 -2.15 -9.55 18.33
N GLU A 45 -1.72 -9.07 17.16
CA GLU A 45 -0.46 -9.50 16.54
C GLU A 45 0.75 -9.00 17.35
N LEU A 46 0.71 -7.78 17.87
CA LEU A 46 1.78 -7.25 18.74
C LEU A 46 1.89 -8.01 20.06
N ASP A 47 0.76 -8.35 20.69
CA ASP A 47 0.73 -9.15 21.91
C ASP A 47 1.25 -10.58 21.63
N HIS A 48 0.88 -11.17 20.48
CA HIS A 48 1.43 -12.46 20.05
C HIS A 48 2.95 -12.38 19.85
N LEU A 49 3.45 -11.36 19.15
CA LEU A 49 4.88 -11.15 18.94
C LEU A 49 5.63 -10.93 20.27
N ASP A 50 5.07 -10.15 21.19
CA ASP A 50 5.65 -9.92 22.51
C ASP A 50 5.72 -11.19 23.34
N TRP A 51 4.65 -12.00 23.34
CA TRP A 51 4.65 -13.28 24.03
C TRP A 51 5.63 -14.27 23.40
N ALA A 52 5.62 -14.38 22.06
CA ALA A 52 6.42 -15.36 21.34
C ALA A 52 7.93 -15.10 21.45
N THR A 53 8.33 -13.83 21.38
CA THR A 53 9.75 -13.44 21.52
C THR A 53 10.30 -13.60 22.94
N LYS A 54 9.44 -13.79 23.95
CA LYS A 54 9.83 -14.14 25.32
C LYS A 54 10.01 -15.65 25.53
N GLN A 55 9.50 -16.49 24.62
CA GLN A 55 9.57 -17.94 24.80
C GLN A 55 10.98 -18.49 24.45
N PRO A 56 11.64 -19.24 25.35
CA PRO A 56 12.99 -19.77 25.11
C PRO A 56 13.08 -20.67 23.86
N ALA A 57 12.07 -21.52 23.62
CA ALA A 57 12.03 -22.39 22.46
C ALA A 57 11.87 -21.62 21.14
N GLN A 58 11.26 -20.44 21.18
CA GLN A 58 11.04 -19.59 20.01
C GLN A 58 12.17 -18.57 19.79
N ARG A 59 13.07 -18.38 20.77
CA ARG A 59 14.37 -17.70 20.58
C ARG A 59 15.29 -18.43 19.61
N MET A 60 15.05 -19.72 19.37
CA MET A 60 15.75 -20.48 18.32
C MET A 60 15.40 -20.03 16.90
N LEU A 61 14.28 -19.32 16.71
CA LEU A 61 13.97 -18.69 15.43
C LEU A 61 14.85 -17.45 15.26
N ASP A 62 15.60 -17.41 14.16
CA ASP A 62 16.55 -16.34 13.81
C ASP A 62 15.94 -14.94 13.98
N ALA A 63 16.71 -13.98 14.50
CA ALA A 63 16.35 -12.56 14.55
C ALA A 63 15.90 -12.03 13.17
N VAL A 64 16.41 -12.60 12.07
CA VAL A 64 15.95 -12.31 10.70
C VAL A 64 14.49 -12.70 10.48
N TYR A 65 14.04 -13.86 10.99
CA TYR A 65 12.64 -14.29 10.88
C TYR A 65 11.69 -13.31 11.59
N TRP A 66 12.03 -12.94 12.82
CA TRP A 66 11.21 -12.00 13.59
C TRP A 66 11.17 -10.60 12.96
N ARG A 67 12.30 -10.13 12.43
CA ARG A 67 12.34 -8.87 11.65
C ARG A 67 11.43 -8.91 10.44
N ARG A 68 11.37 -10.03 9.71
CA ARG A 68 10.44 -10.21 8.58
C ARG A 68 8.98 -10.17 9.04
N ARG A 69 8.63 -10.84 10.15
CA ARG A 69 7.27 -10.80 10.71
C ARG A 69 6.85 -9.40 11.11
N VAL A 70 7.73 -8.68 11.78
CA VAL A 70 7.51 -7.29 12.19
C VAL A 70 7.34 -6.35 10.99
N LEU A 71 8.17 -6.47 9.96
CA LEU A 71 8.02 -5.70 8.71
C LEU A 71 6.70 -5.99 8.02
N ALA A 72 6.24 -7.24 8.02
CA ALA A 72 4.93 -7.60 7.45
C ALA A 72 3.77 -6.87 8.14
N VAL A 73 3.82 -6.68 9.47
CA VAL A 73 2.84 -5.89 10.21
C VAL A 73 2.89 -4.42 9.81
N LYS A 74 4.09 -3.82 9.74
CA LYS A 74 4.25 -2.41 9.32
C LYS A 74 3.77 -2.15 7.90
N CYS A 75 3.97 -3.09 6.98
CA CYS A 75 3.56 -2.96 5.58
C CYS A 75 2.06 -3.19 5.36
N ARG A 76 1.41 -4.01 6.20
CA ARG A 76 -0.01 -4.37 6.05
C ARG A 76 -0.97 -3.41 6.74
N PHE A 77 -0.54 -2.79 7.83
CA PHE A 77 -1.41 -1.98 8.68
C PHE A 77 -0.91 -0.56 8.82
N GLU A 78 -1.85 0.35 9.03
CA GLU A 78 -1.54 1.67 9.55
C GLU A 78 -1.38 1.56 11.07
N LEU A 79 -0.21 1.97 11.57
CA LEU A 79 0.16 1.79 12.97
C LEU A 79 0.11 3.14 13.69
N THR A 80 -0.38 3.13 14.92
CA THR A 80 -0.29 4.28 15.82
C THR A 80 1.14 4.41 16.37
N GLU A 81 1.50 5.59 16.88
CA GLU A 81 2.80 5.81 17.52
C GLU A 81 3.06 4.84 18.68
N LEU A 82 2.03 4.55 19.48
CA LEU A 82 2.10 3.59 20.58
C LEU A 82 2.42 2.17 20.08
N GLN A 83 1.80 1.75 18.98
CA GLN A 83 2.03 0.45 18.35
C GLN A 83 3.45 0.35 17.78
N VAL A 84 3.94 1.43 17.16
CA VAL A 84 5.32 1.51 16.66
C VAL A 84 6.32 1.37 17.81
N MET A 85 6.10 2.07 18.91
CA MET A 85 6.97 2.01 20.09
C MET A 85 7.01 0.60 20.72
N ARG A 86 5.85 -0.07 20.84
CA ARG A 86 5.78 -1.47 21.31
C ARG A 86 6.59 -2.41 20.42
N LEU A 87 6.46 -2.23 19.10
CA LEU A 87 7.13 -3.04 18.09
C LEU A 87 8.66 -2.83 18.12
N GLU A 88 9.13 -1.61 18.31
CA GLU A 88 10.57 -1.32 18.50
C GLU A 88 11.14 -1.95 19.76
N LYS A 89 10.38 -1.96 20.87
CA LYS A 89 10.78 -2.64 22.12
C LYS A 89 10.90 -4.16 21.95
N ILE A 90 10.09 -4.77 21.07
CA ILE A 90 10.24 -6.19 20.71
C ILE A 90 11.52 -6.39 19.88
N LEU A 91 11.76 -5.55 18.88
CA LEU A 91 12.96 -5.62 18.03
C LEU A 91 14.28 -5.43 18.81
N GLN A 92 14.31 -4.50 19.77
CA GLN A 92 15.48 -4.29 20.62
C GLN A 92 15.84 -5.54 21.40
N ARG A 93 14.86 -6.26 21.97
CA ARG A 93 15.11 -7.52 22.69
C ARG A 93 15.69 -8.62 21.80
N LEU A 94 15.26 -8.66 20.54
CA LEU A 94 15.80 -9.61 19.56
C LEU A 94 17.23 -9.26 19.15
N GLY A 95 17.60 -7.98 19.12
CA GLY A 95 18.96 -7.52 18.83
C GLY A 95 19.96 -7.77 19.98
N HIS A 96 19.49 -7.78 21.23
CA HIS A 96 20.29 -8.09 22.41
C HIS A 96 20.41 -9.60 22.70
N SER A 97 19.65 -10.46 22.01
CA SER A 97 19.70 -11.92 22.19
C SER A 97 20.82 -12.58 21.35
N ALA A 98 21.91 -11.85 21.12
CA ALA A 98 23.14 -12.34 20.52
C ALA A 98 24.28 -12.14 21.53
N GLU A 99 24.23 -12.92 22.61
CA GLU A 99 25.38 -13.24 23.46
C GLU A 99 25.24 -14.69 23.93
#